data_AF-A0A7W6NXH1-F1
#
_entry.id   AF-A0A7W6NXH1-F1
#
_cell.length_a   1.000
_cell.length_b   1.000
_cell.length_c   1.000
_cell.angle_alpha   90.00
_cell.angle_beta   90.00
_cell.angle_gamma   90.00
#
_symmetry.space_group_name_H-M   'P 1'
#
loop_
_entity.id
_entity.type
_entity.pdbx_description
1 polymer ?
#
loop_
_entity_poly.entity_id
_entity_poly.type
_entity_poly.pdbx_seq_one_letter_code
_entity_poly.pdbx_strand_id
1 'polypeptide(L)'
;MADDSFTERNRLEIIAIATRHFADKGFAGARVDEIAAATATSKRMIYYHFGSKDGLYRAVLTEAYRGFRSAELDTGLDALPAIEALARLTALSFDYHFCHPELVRLVMDENIRRGPHVGAISEGRNEVALPRTQALLDRGVAEGSFRAGIDAADLHMTISALAFYFVANRYTFGTIFGADMESEEAVAKRRGQVIDTVLRYCRADR
;
A
#
# COMPACT_ATOMS: atom_id res chain seq x y z
N MET A 1 14.57 10.89 27.83
CA MET A 1 14.88 10.27 26.52
C MET A 1 14.67 8.76 26.47
N ALA A 2 14.82 7.99 27.56
CA ALA A 2 14.50 6.54 27.57
C ALA A 2 12.99 6.21 27.68
N ASP A 3 12.21 7.06 28.36
CA ASP A 3 10.76 6.88 28.55
C ASP A 3 9.93 7.10 27.27
N ASP A 4 10.41 8.00 26.40
CA ASP A 4 9.77 8.36 25.13
C ASP A 4 9.97 7.27 24.06
N SER A 5 11.15 6.62 24.01
CA SER A 5 11.41 5.52 23.07
C SER A 5 10.72 4.22 23.46
N PHE A 6 10.51 3.98 24.77
CA PHE A 6 9.70 2.88 25.27
C PHE A 6 8.21 3.09 24.95
N THR A 7 7.73 4.32 25.10
CA THR A 7 6.37 4.73 24.73
C THR A 7 6.12 4.57 23.22
N GLU A 8 7.06 4.98 22.39
CA GLU A 8 6.92 4.84 20.93
C GLU A 8 6.97 3.37 20.47
N ARG A 9 7.85 2.54 21.07
CA ARG A 9 7.88 1.11 20.78
C ARG A 9 6.55 0.42 21.13
N ASN A 10 5.98 0.74 22.30
CA ASN A 10 4.67 0.24 22.70
C ASN A 10 3.57 0.72 21.76
N ARG A 11 3.65 1.98 21.29
CA ARG A 11 2.70 2.55 20.32
C ARG A 11 2.72 1.78 19.00
N LEU A 12 3.90 1.50 18.45
CA LEU A 12 4.06 0.73 17.21
C LEU A 12 3.60 -0.73 17.36
N GLU A 13 3.86 -1.36 18.50
CA GLU A 13 3.36 -2.71 18.80
C GLU A 13 1.82 -2.75 18.80
N ILE A 14 1.17 -1.77 19.44
CA ILE A 14 -0.28 -1.65 19.43
C ILE A 14 -0.80 -1.46 18.00
N ILE A 15 -0.15 -0.63 17.19
CA ILE A 15 -0.52 -0.41 15.78
C ILE A 15 -0.40 -1.73 14.99
N ALA A 16 0.67 -2.49 15.15
CA ALA A 16 0.88 -3.75 14.44
C ALA A 16 -0.20 -4.79 14.78
N ILE A 17 -0.58 -4.91 16.06
CA ILE A 17 -1.65 -5.82 16.49
C ILE A 17 -3.01 -5.31 15.99
N ALA A 18 -3.30 -4.02 16.19
CA ALA A 18 -4.54 -3.41 15.72
C ALA A 18 -4.72 -3.55 14.21
N THR A 19 -3.65 -3.45 13.42
CA THR A 19 -3.63 -3.66 11.96
C THR A 19 -4.25 -5.01 11.60
N ARG A 20 -3.81 -6.10 12.25
CA ARG A 20 -4.37 -7.44 12.00
C ARG A 20 -5.85 -7.52 12.36
N HIS A 21 -6.24 -6.99 13.51
CA HIS A 21 -7.63 -7.00 13.96
C HIS A 21 -8.57 -6.21 13.04
N PHE A 22 -8.14 -5.03 12.59
CA PHE A 22 -8.92 -4.21 11.67
C PHE A 22 -8.94 -4.78 10.25
N ALA A 23 -7.84 -5.35 9.77
CA ALA A 23 -7.82 -6.04 8.48
C ALA A 23 -8.77 -7.24 8.48
N ASP A 24 -8.77 -8.05 9.53
CA ASP A 24 -9.63 -9.23 9.64
C ASP A 24 -11.11 -8.86 9.78
N LYS A 25 -11.45 -7.98 10.75
CA LYS A 25 -12.83 -7.73 11.18
C LYS A 25 -13.44 -6.43 10.65
N GLY A 26 -12.69 -5.63 9.90
CA GLY A 26 -13.07 -4.27 9.50
C GLY A 26 -13.13 -3.31 10.68
N PHE A 27 -13.30 -2.01 10.39
CA PHE A 27 -13.43 -0.99 11.43
C PHE A 27 -14.63 -1.26 12.35
N ALA A 28 -15.79 -1.60 11.80
CA ALA A 28 -17.00 -1.81 12.60
C ALA A 28 -16.87 -3.02 13.54
N GLY A 29 -16.32 -4.14 13.05
CA GLY A 29 -16.25 -5.40 13.78
C GLY A 29 -15.12 -5.49 14.82
N ALA A 30 -13.98 -4.85 14.58
CA ALA A 30 -12.84 -4.92 15.50
C ALA A 30 -13.15 -4.28 16.86
N ARG A 31 -12.91 -4.98 17.98
CA ARG A 31 -13.16 -4.45 19.33
C ARG A 31 -11.84 -4.05 20.00
N VAL A 32 -11.79 -2.85 20.59
CA VAL A 32 -10.60 -2.37 21.32
C VAL A 32 -10.24 -3.29 22.49
N ASP A 33 -11.24 -3.94 23.10
CA ASP A 33 -11.02 -4.92 24.17
C ASP A 33 -10.25 -6.16 23.67
N GLU A 34 -10.57 -6.64 22.47
CA GLU A 34 -9.85 -7.78 21.86
C GLU A 34 -8.43 -7.39 21.45
N ILE A 35 -8.26 -6.17 20.93
CA ILE A 35 -6.94 -5.62 20.60
C ILE A 35 -6.09 -5.50 21.87
N ALA A 36 -6.66 -4.97 22.96
CA ALA A 36 -5.97 -4.87 24.24
C ALA A 36 -5.55 -6.25 24.75
N ALA A 37 -6.45 -7.24 24.71
CA ALA A 37 -6.15 -8.61 25.13
C ALA A 37 -5.05 -9.28 24.28
N ALA A 38 -4.90 -8.87 23.01
CA ALA A 38 -3.85 -9.35 22.11
C ALA A 38 -2.52 -8.57 22.24
N THR A 39 -2.49 -7.49 22.99
CA THR A 39 -1.30 -6.66 23.26
C THR A 39 -0.77 -6.90 24.68
N ALA A 40 0.51 -6.58 24.93
CA ALA A 40 1.04 -6.48 26.29
C ALA A 40 0.58 -5.20 27.04
N THR A 41 -0.56 -4.59 26.65
CA THR A 41 -1.05 -3.32 27.19
C THR A 41 -2.50 -3.40 27.67
N SER A 42 -2.99 -2.36 28.32
CA SER A 42 -4.39 -2.27 28.76
C SER A 42 -5.23 -1.41 27.82
N LYS A 43 -6.56 -1.62 27.80
CA LYS A 43 -7.52 -0.75 27.09
C LYS A 43 -7.31 0.73 27.44
N ARG A 44 -7.02 1.03 28.71
CA ARG A 44 -6.73 2.39 29.18
C ARG A 44 -5.50 2.98 28.50
N MET A 45 -4.43 2.19 28.32
CA MET A 45 -3.22 2.63 27.63
C MET A 45 -3.44 2.84 26.13
N ILE A 46 -4.27 2.00 25.49
CA ILE A 46 -4.67 2.25 24.09
C ILE A 46 -5.38 3.60 23.98
N TYR A 47 -6.37 3.89 24.83
CA TYR A 47 -7.02 5.20 24.79
C TYR A 47 -6.09 6.35 25.20
N TYR A 48 -5.10 6.11 26.06
CA TYR A 48 -4.09 7.11 26.37
C TYR A 48 -3.27 7.51 25.12
N HIS A 49 -2.83 6.53 24.32
CA HIS A 49 -2.03 6.81 23.12
C HIS A 49 -2.84 7.32 21.93
N PHE A 50 -4.08 6.85 21.77
CA PHE A 50 -4.85 7.04 20.54
C PHE A 50 -6.15 7.82 20.74
N GLY A 51 -6.55 8.11 21.98
CA GLY A 51 -7.76 8.85 22.34
C GLY A 51 -9.06 8.08 22.13
N SER A 52 -9.22 7.42 20.99
CA SER A 52 -10.42 6.68 20.60
C SER A 52 -10.10 5.50 19.68
N LYS A 53 -11.12 4.69 19.36
CA LYS A 53 -11.01 3.66 18.33
C LYS A 53 -10.71 4.27 16.96
N ASP A 54 -11.35 5.40 16.64
CA ASP A 54 -11.08 6.18 15.42
C ASP A 54 -9.63 6.67 15.36
N GLY A 55 -9.10 7.17 16.48
CA GLY A 55 -7.70 7.61 16.54
C GLY A 55 -6.72 6.45 16.35
N LEU A 56 -7.02 5.29 16.93
CA LEU A 56 -6.22 4.07 16.72
C LEU A 56 -6.29 3.63 15.25
N TYR A 57 -7.48 3.64 14.65
CA TYR A 57 -7.67 3.26 13.26
C TYR A 57 -6.97 4.22 12.28
N ARG A 58 -7.02 5.54 12.53
CA ARG A 58 -6.27 6.55 11.76
C ARG A 58 -4.76 6.31 11.84
N ALA A 59 -4.25 5.93 13.03
CA ALA A 59 -2.84 5.59 13.21
C ALA A 59 -2.46 4.33 12.42
N VAL A 60 -3.31 3.29 12.47
CA VAL A 60 -3.15 2.06 11.67
C VAL A 60 -3.13 2.36 10.17
N LEU A 61 -4.08 3.12 9.65
CA LEU A 61 -4.10 3.52 8.25
C LEU A 61 -2.85 4.33 7.87
N THR A 62 -2.46 5.29 8.72
CA THR A 62 -1.26 6.09 8.48
C THR A 62 -0.02 5.23 8.37
N GLU A 63 0.15 4.26 9.27
CA GLU A 63 1.31 3.37 9.27
C GLU A 63 1.31 2.39 8.09
N ALA A 64 0.14 1.81 7.75
CA ALA A 64 0.01 0.91 6.61
C ALA A 64 0.41 1.61 5.29
N TYR A 65 -0.04 2.85 5.08
CA TYR A 65 0.37 3.66 3.93
C TYR A 65 1.82 4.13 4.00
N ARG A 66 2.35 4.41 5.20
CA ARG A 66 3.78 4.75 5.37
C ARG A 66 4.66 3.60 4.90
N GLY A 67 4.37 2.37 5.33
CA GLY A 67 5.13 1.18 4.92
C GLY A 67 5.17 1.00 3.40
N PHE A 68 4.02 1.13 2.73
CA PHE A 68 3.92 1.01 1.28
C PHE A 68 4.83 2.01 0.56
N ARG A 69 4.82 3.25 1.04
CA ARG A 69 5.62 4.33 0.46
C ARG A 69 7.10 4.19 0.75
N SER A 70 7.48 3.81 1.96
CA SER A 70 8.89 3.55 2.29
C SER A 70 9.49 2.48 1.38
N ALA A 71 8.72 1.43 1.05
CA ALA A 71 9.15 0.39 0.13
C ALA A 71 9.34 0.90 -1.31
N GLU A 72 8.59 1.91 -1.75
CA GLU A 72 8.82 2.56 -3.05
C GLU A 72 10.03 3.50 -3.03
N LEU A 73 10.38 4.09 -1.88
CA LEU A 73 11.39 5.13 -1.79
C LEU A 73 12.85 4.63 -1.78
N ASP A 74 13.11 3.45 -1.20
CA ASP A 74 14.46 2.92 -0.92
C ASP A 74 15.01 2.00 -2.03
N THR A 75 14.84 2.42 -3.29
CA THR A 75 14.84 1.48 -4.43
C THR A 75 15.89 1.78 -5.48
N GLY A 76 16.60 2.90 -5.37
CA GLY A 76 17.68 3.28 -6.30
C GLY A 76 17.23 3.45 -7.75
N LEU A 77 15.95 3.76 -7.98
CA LEU A 77 15.36 3.89 -9.32
C LEU A 77 16.04 4.96 -10.18
N ASP A 78 16.63 5.97 -9.56
CA ASP A 78 17.29 7.09 -10.25
C ASP A 78 18.60 6.69 -10.94
N ALA A 79 19.18 5.54 -10.56
CA ALA A 79 20.40 5.01 -11.18
C ALA A 79 20.10 4.07 -12.37
N LEU A 80 18.84 3.78 -12.66
CA LEU A 80 18.44 2.84 -13.71
C LEU A 80 17.89 3.58 -14.94
N PRO A 81 18.05 3.03 -16.16
CA PRO A 81 17.31 3.48 -17.34
C PRO A 81 15.81 3.55 -17.05
N ALA A 82 15.10 4.53 -17.63
CA ALA A 82 13.71 4.80 -17.22
C ALA A 82 12.80 3.57 -17.38
N ILE A 83 12.97 2.79 -18.45
CA ILE A 83 12.22 1.54 -18.68
C ILE A 83 12.43 0.50 -17.58
N GLU A 84 13.66 0.34 -17.09
CA GLU A 84 14.02 -0.61 -16.02
C GLU A 84 13.52 -0.10 -14.67
N ALA A 85 13.65 1.21 -14.42
CA ALA A 85 13.11 1.86 -13.23
C ALA A 85 11.59 1.69 -13.14
N LEU A 86 10.86 1.87 -14.24
CA LEU A 86 9.40 1.68 -14.26
C LEU A 86 9.01 0.22 -14.05
N ALA A 87 9.74 -0.72 -14.65
CA ALA A 87 9.52 -2.15 -14.43
C ALA A 87 9.72 -2.51 -12.94
N ARG A 88 10.80 -1.99 -12.33
CA ARG A 88 11.11 -2.22 -10.92
C ARG A 88 10.10 -1.56 -9.97
N LEU A 89 9.68 -0.33 -10.25
CA LEU A 89 8.63 0.35 -9.49
C LEU A 89 7.31 -0.45 -9.53
N THR A 90 6.91 -0.89 -10.71
CA THR A 90 5.68 -1.68 -10.91
C THR A 90 5.75 -3.03 -10.18
N ALA A 91 6.88 -3.71 -10.28
CA ALA A 91 7.18 -4.93 -9.54
C ALA A 91 7.06 -4.74 -8.03
N LEU A 92 7.72 -3.72 -7.48
CA LEU A 92 7.71 -3.45 -6.04
C LEU A 92 6.32 -3.11 -5.53
N SER A 93 5.56 -2.31 -6.30
CA SER A 93 4.17 -2.01 -5.97
C SER A 93 3.33 -3.28 -5.93
N PHE A 94 3.47 -4.17 -6.92
CA PHE A 94 2.81 -5.46 -6.94
C PHE A 94 3.19 -6.35 -5.74
N ASP A 95 4.50 -6.52 -5.52
CA ASP A 95 5.05 -7.38 -4.47
C ASP A 95 4.61 -6.89 -3.08
N TYR A 96 4.58 -5.57 -2.86
CA TYR A 96 4.12 -5.00 -1.59
C TYR A 96 2.64 -5.31 -1.34
N HIS A 97 1.75 -5.10 -2.32
CA HIS A 97 0.33 -5.41 -2.14
C HIS A 97 0.11 -6.89 -1.84
N PHE A 98 0.85 -7.77 -2.52
CA PHE A 98 0.75 -9.21 -2.32
C PHE A 98 1.25 -9.66 -0.94
N CYS A 99 2.41 -9.15 -0.51
CA CYS A 99 3.02 -9.48 0.78
C CYS A 99 2.33 -8.81 1.99
N HIS A 100 1.55 -7.74 1.76
CA HIS A 100 0.83 -7.00 2.80
C HIS A 100 -0.69 -6.94 2.51
N PRO A 101 -1.40 -8.08 2.49
CA PRO A 101 -2.83 -8.11 2.22
C PRO A 101 -3.67 -7.32 3.22
N GLU A 102 -3.14 -7.04 4.42
CA GLU A 102 -3.77 -6.21 5.43
C GLU A 102 -3.99 -4.78 4.94
N LEU A 103 -3.02 -4.22 4.20
CA LEU A 103 -3.16 -2.91 3.57
C LEU A 103 -4.38 -2.91 2.63
N VAL A 104 -4.47 -3.91 1.75
CA VAL A 104 -5.56 -4.05 0.78
C VAL A 104 -6.90 -4.09 1.51
N ARG A 105 -7.02 -4.91 2.55
CA ARG A 105 -8.25 -5.07 3.33
C ARG A 105 -8.65 -3.80 4.08
N LEU A 106 -7.70 -3.11 4.71
CA LEU A 106 -7.94 -1.83 5.38
C LEU A 106 -8.45 -0.76 4.40
N VAL A 107 -7.82 -0.67 3.22
CA VAL A 107 -8.22 0.25 2.17
C VAL A 107 -9.59 -0.10 1.61
N MET A 108 -9.91 -1.39 1.42
CA MET A 108 -11.25 -1.82 1.02
C MET A 108 -12.31 -1.44 2.05
N ASP A 109 -12.08 -1.74 3.33
CA ASP A 109 -13.03 -1.41 4.42
C ASP A 109 -13.26 0.10 4.51
N GLU A 110 -12.21 0.90 4.35
CA GLU A 110 -12.30 2.35 4.31
C GLU A 110 -13.11 2.87 3.11
N ASN A 111 -12.88 2.32 1.91
CA ASN A 111 -13.60 2.70 0.70
C ASN A 111 -15.08 2.28 0.74
N ILE A 112 -15.41 1.09 1.27
CA ILE A 112 -16.80 0.64 1.47
C ILE A 112 -17.55 1.65 2.36
N ARG A 113 -16.86 2.21 3.36
CA ARG A 113 -17.39 3.21 4.28
C ARG A 113 -17.32 4.65 3.74
N ARG A 114 -16.89 4.85 2.49
CA ARG A 114 -16.73 6.16 1.82
C ARG A 114 -15.70 7.08 2.48
N GLY A 115 -14.64 6.52 3.05
CA GLY A 115 -13.46 7.26 3.49
C GLY A 115 -13.61 8.19 4.70
N PRO A 116 -14.26 7.81 5.82
CA PRO A 116 -14.40 8.69 7.00
C PRO A 116 -13.08 9.05 7.69
N HIS A 117 -12.02 8.26 7.48
CA HIS A 117 -10.71 8.37 8.09
C HIS A 117 -9.60 8.76 7.10
N VAL A 118 -9.88 8.86 5.80
CA VAL A 118 -8.90 9.22 4.75
C VAL A 118 -8.29 10.61 4.88
N GLY A 119 -8.89 11.53 5.63
CA GLY A 119 -8.25 12.82 5.94
C GLY A 119 -6.90 12.63 6.66
N ALA A 120 -6.83 11.61 7.54
CA ALA A 120 -5.58 11.23 8.22
C ALA A 120 -4.60 10.48 7.30
N ILE A 121 -5.03 10.11 6.08
CA ILE A 121 -4.37 9.75 4.80
C ILE A 121 -3.68 10.88 4.01
N SER A 122 -4.21 12.10 4.10
CA SER A 122 -3.87 13.14 3.14
C SER A 122 -2.73 14.04 3.61
N GLU A 123 -2.59 14.24 4.92
CA GLU A 123 -1.57 15.11 5.51
C GLU A 123 -0.16 14.53 5.22
N GLY A 124 0.60 15.19 4.33
CA GLY A 124 2.03 14.93 4.05
C GLY A 124 2.40 13.83 3.04
N ARG A 125 1.45 13.19 2.32
CA ARG A 125 1.74 11.93 1.58
C ARG A 125 1.76 11.98 0.05
N ASN A 126 1.08 12.94 -0.58
CA ASN A 126 1.17 13.13 -2.05
C ASN A 126 2.45 13.85 -2.50
N GLU A 127 3.22 14.42 -1.57
CA GLU A 127 4.37 15.28 -1.87
C GLU A 127 5.61 14.52 -2.39
N VAL A 128 5.65 13.18 -2.30
CA VAL A 128 6.87 12.41 -2.65
C VAL A 128 6.70 11.42 -3.81
N ALA A 129 5.65 10.60 -3.86
CA ALA A 129 5.50 9.62 -4.94
C ALA A 129 5.18 10.29 -6.27
N LEU A 130 4.22 11.22 -6.30
CA LEU A 130 3.82 11.86 -7.56
C LEU A 130 4.99 12.62 -8.19
N PRO A 131 5.77 13.44 -7.45
CA PRO A 131 6.96 14.07 -8.03
C PRO A 131 8.02 13.07 -8.51
N ARG A 132 8.21 11.93 -7.82
CA ARG A 132 9.15 10.89 -8.27
C ARG A 132 8.68 10.16 -9.51
N THR A 133 7.39 9.80 -9.58
CA THR A 133 6.79 9.22 -10.78
C THR A 133 6.87 10.21 -11.95
N GLN A 134 6.63 11.50 -11.70
CA GLN A 134 6.79 12.53 -12.72
C GLN A 134 8.24 12.63 -13.20
N ALA A 135 9.22 12.67 -12.28
CA ALA A 135 10.64 12.72 -12.65
C ALA A 135 11.08 11.49 -13.46
N LEU A 136 10.55 10.30 -13.14
CA LEU A 136 10.77 9.09 -13.92
C LEU A 136 10.17 9.18 -15.33
N LEU A 137 8.94 9.71 -15.45
CA LEU A 137 8.28 9.93 -16.73
C LEU A 137 9.06 10.92 -17.60
N ASP A 138 9.42 12.07 -17.04
CA ASP A 138 10.18 13.13 -17.73
C ASP A 138 11.52 12.60 -18.23
N ARG A 139 12.22 11.82 -17.39
CA ARG A 139 13.47 11.16 -17.76
C ARG A 139 13.27 10.18 -18.92
N GLY A 140 12.25 9.32 -18.86
CA GLY A 140 12.00 8.37 -19.94
C GLY A 140 11.57 9.02 -21.26
N VAL A 141 10.89 10.16 -21.21
CA VAL A 141 10.61 10.98 -22.40
C VAL A 141 11.91 11.55 -22.97
N ALA A 142 12.79 12.10 -22.13
CA ALA A 142 14.09 12.62 -22.56
C ALA A 142 14.99 11.53 -23.16
N GLU A 143 14.92 10.30 -22.64
CA GLU A 143 15.59 9.11 -23.17
C GLU A 143 14.95 8.56 -24.46
N GLY A 144 13.76 9.03 -24.84
CA GLY A 144 12.99 8.48 -25.97
C GLY A 144 12.39 7.09 -25.70
N SER A 145 12.39 6.64 -24.44
CA SER A 145 11.83 5.34 -24.05
C SER A 145 10.33 5.40 -23.77
N PHE A 146 9.83 6.56 -23.31
CA PHE A 146 8.42 6.80 -23.02
C PHE A 146 7.79 7.85 -23.94
N ARG A 147 6.49 7.70 -24.18
CA ARG A 147 5.68 8.74 -24.83
C ARG A 147 5.40 9.88 -23.85
N ALA A 148 5.27 11.09 -24.38
CA ALA A 148 4.86 12.26 -23.61
C ALA A 148 3.36 12.23 -23.25
N GLY A 149 2.96 13.11 -22.34
CA GLY A 149 1.54 13.33 -21.99
C GLY A 149 0.93 12.28 -21.06
N ILE A 150 1.75 11.51 -20.34
CA ILE A 150 1.29 10.63 -19.27
C ILE A 150 1.24 11.43 -17.98
N ASP A 151 0.07 11.47 -17.35
CA ASP A 151 -0.07 12.03 -16.00
C ASP A 151 0.47 11.05 -14.95
N ALA A 152 1.28 11.56 -14.02
CA ALA A 152 1.91 10.74 -12.98
C ALA A 152 0.90 10.11 -12.01
N ALA A 153 -0.21 10.80 -11.70
CA ALA A 153 -1.25 10.26 -10.84
C ALA A 153 -2.04 9.16 -11.56
N ASP A 154 -2.33 9.32 -12.86
CA ASP A 154 -2.98 8.29 -13.66
C ASP A 154 -2.12 7.03 -13.78
N LEU A 155 -0.81 7.19 -13.97
CA LEU A 155 0.12 6.05 -13.97
C LEU A 155 0.16 5.35 -12.61
N HIS A 156 0.27 6.11 -11.52
CA HIS A 156 0.27 5.56 -10.16
C HIS A 156 -1.05 4.81 -9.86
N MET A 157 -2.19 5.38 -10.27
CA MET A 157 -3.50 4.75 -10.14
C MET A 157 -3.56 3.44 -10.94
N THR A 158 -3.03 3.43 -12.16
CA THR A 158 -3.02 2.25 -13.03
C THR A 158 -2.20 1.11 -12.41
N ILE A 159 -0.97 1.40 -11.96
CA ILE A 159 -0.10 0.42 -11.29
C ILE A 159 -0.81 -0.14 -10.06
N SER A 160 -1.33 0.75 -9.21
CA SER A 160 -2.01 0.37 -7.97
C SER A 160 -3.25 -0.46 -8.24
N ALA A 161 -4.08 -0.10 -9.22
CA ALA A 161 -5.30 -0.85 -9.56
C ALA A 161 -4.99 -2.29 -10.01
N LEU A 162 -3.97 -2.45 -10.86
CA LEU A 162 -3.58 -3.76 -11.39
C LEU A 162 -3.02 -4.69 -10.30
N ALA A 163 -2.24 -4.14 -9.36
CA ALA A 163 -1.70 -4.84 -8.21
C ALA A 163 -2.79 -5.15 -7.16
N PHE A 164 -3.54 -4.12 -6.76
CA PHE A 164 -4.56 -4.19 -5.72
C PHE A 164 -5.65 -5.22 -6.07
N TYR A 165 -6.15 -5.22 -7.31
CA TYR A 165 -7.22 -6.13 -7.72
C TYR A 165 -6.82 -7.60 -7.57
N PHE A 166 -5.57 -7.94 -7.88
CA PHE A 166 -5.10 -9.33 -7.77
C PHE A 166 -5.24 -9.87 -6.34
N VAL A 167 -5.00 -9.02 -5.34
CA VAL A 167 -5.10 -9.38 -3.93
C VAL A 167 -6.55 -9.25 -3.43
N ALA A 168 -7.20 -8.11 -3.71
CA ALA A 168 -8.56 -7.81 -3.26
C ALA A 168 -9.60 -8.84 -3.72
N ASN A 169 -9.41 -9.40 -4.91
CA ASN A 169 -10.34 -10.31 -5.55
C ASN A 169 -9.83 -11.75 -5.62
N ARG A 170 -8.72 -12.11 -4.95
CA ARG A 170 -8.12 -13.45 -5.06
C ARG A 170 -9.08 -14.59 -4.74
N TYR A 171 -9.93 -14.40 -3.74
CA TYR A 171 -10.92 -15.41 -3.33
C TYR A 171 -12.07 -15.57 -4.33
N THR A 172 -12.63 -14.45 -4.80
CA THR A 172 -13.77 -14.47 -5.73
C THR A 172 -13.31 -14.89 -7.13
N PHE A 173 -12.22 -14.31 -7.62
CA PHE A 173 -11.64 -14.66 -8.91
C PHE A 173 -11.17 -16.13 -8.91
N GLY A 174 -10.43 -16.55 -7.88
CA GLY A 174 -9.96 -17.93 -7.76
C GLY A 174 -11.10 -18.95 -7.74
N THR A 175 -12.19 -18.65 -7.02
CA THR A 175 -13.39 -19.51 -6.97
C THR A 175 -14.11 -19.55 -8.32
N ILE A 176 -14.34 -18.39 -8.95
CA ILE A 176 -15.10 -18.30 -10.21
C ILE A 176 -14.37 -18.98 -11.37
N PHE A 177 -13.04 -18.86 -11.42
CA PHE A 177 -12.23 -19.35 -12.55
C PHE A 177 -11.42 -20.61 -12.23
N GLY A 178 -11.55 -21.18 -11.02
CA GLY A 178 -10.85 -22.40 -10.62
C GLY A 178 -9.33 -22.25 -10.56
N ALA A 179 -8.83 -21.10 -10.09
CA ALA A 179 -7.41 -20.77 -10.06
C ALA A 179 -6.88 -20.59 -8.63
N ASP A 180 -5.70 -21.14 -8.34
CA ASP A 180 -4.95 -20.83 -7.12
C ASP A 180 -4.16 -19.52 -7.31
N MET A 181 -4.76 -18.44 -6.82
CA MET A 181 -4.23 -17.08 -6.92
C MET A 181 -3.07 -16.82 -5.95
N GLU A 182 -2.79 -17.74 -5.01
CA GLU A 182 -1.71 -17.62 -4.03
C GLU A 182 -0.47 -18.45 -4.39
N SER A 183 -0.58 -19.35 -5.39
CA SER A 183 0.55 -20.12 -5.90
C SER A 183 1.69 -19.23 -6.44
N GLU A 184 2.93 -19.64 -6.21
CA GLU A 184 4.13 -18.91 -6.71
C GLU A 184 4.07 -18.67 -8.22
N GLU A 185 3.57 -19.64 -8.99
CA GLU A 185 3.39 -19.53 -10.43
C GLU A 185 2.36 -18.44 -10.80
N ALA A 186 1.19 -18.41 -10.15
CA ALA A 186 0.16 -17.42 -10.43
C ALA A 186 0.65 -16.00 -10.08
N VAL A 187 1.34 -15.86 -8.96
CA VAL A 187 1.92 -14.58 -8.50
C VAL A 187 2.97 -14.09 -9.49
N ALA A 188 3.93 -14.94 -9.87
CA ALA A 188 4.99 -14.59 -10.82
C ALA A 188 4.42 -14.24 -12.21
N LYS A 189 3.45 -15.03 -12.69
CA LYS A 189 2.75 -14.79 -13.96
C LYS A 189 2.02 -13.45 -13.94
N ARG A 190 1.25 -13.17 -12.89
CA ARG A 190 0.51 -11.92 -12.77
C ARG A 190 1.45 -10.72 -12.67
N ARG A 191 2.50 -10.81 -11.86
CA ARG A 191 3.52 -9.78 -11.73
C ARG A 191 4.12 -9.41 -13.09
N GLY A 192 4.51 -10.42 -13.88
CA GLY A 192 5.02 -10.20 -15.25
C GLY A 192 4.02 -9.51 -16.17
N GLN A 193 2.74 -9.91 -16.12
CA GLN A 193 1.67 -9.29 -16.90
C GLN A 193 1.43 -7.82 -16.52
N VAL A 194 1.46 -7.50 -15.22
CA VAL A 194 1.28 -6.12 -14.74
C VAL A 194 2.44 -5.24 -15.23
N ILE A 195 3.68 -5.73 -15.12
CA ILE A 195 4.87 -5.04 -15.64
C ILE A 195 4.75 -4.80 -17.15
N ASP A 196 4.51 -5.84 -17.95
CA ASP A 196 4.38 -5.71 -19.41
C ASP A 196 3.26 -4.74 -19.81
N THR A 197 2.12 -4.78 -19.13
CA THR A 197 0.98 -3.87 -19.37
C THR A 197 1.38 -2.41 -19.13
N VAL A 198 2.02 -2.12 -18.00
CA VAL A 198 2.44 -0.76 -17.64
C VAL A 198 3.52 -0.25 -18.59
N LEU A 199 4.52 -1.07 -18.92
CA LEU A 199 5.58 -0.67 -19.84
C LEU A 199 5.03 -0.38 -21.24
N ARG A 200 4.09 -1.20 -21.75
CA ARG A 200 3.43 -0.96 -23.03
C ARG A 200 2.60 0.32 -23.02
N TYR A 201 1.90 0.60 -21.93
CA TYR A 201 1.14 1.84 -21.77
C TYR A 201 2.04 3.09 -21.83
N CYS A 202 3.27 3.00 -21.31
CA CYS A 202 4.20 4.12 -21.26
C CYS A 202 5.11 4.27 -22.47
N ARG A 203 5.28 3.21 -23.28
CA ARG A 203 6.27 3.16 -24.37
C ARG A 203 6.06 4.29 -25.38
N ALA A 204 7.16 4.82 -25.91
CA ALA A 204 7.12 5.76 -27.03
C ALA A 204 6.45 5.13 -28.27
N ASP A 205 5.61 5.92 -28.94
CA ASP A 205 5.05 5.54 -30.24
C ASP A 205 6.21 5.48 -31.25
N ARG A 206 6.34 4.33 -31.92
CA ARG A 206 7.34 4.13 -32.98
C ARG A 206 6.80 4.58 -34.32
#